data_AF-A0A9X1M8V9-F1
#
_entry.id   AF-A0A9X1M8V9-F1
#
_cell.length_a   1.000
_cell.length_b   1.000
_cell.length_c   1.000
_cell.angle_alpha   90.00
_cell.angle_beta   90.00
_cell.angle_gamma   90.00
#
_symmetry.space_group_name_H-M   'P 1'
#
loop_
_entity.id
_entity.type
_entity.pdbx_description
1 polymer ?
#
loop_
_entity_poly.entity_id
_entity_poly.type
_entity_poly.pdbx_seq_one_letter_code
_entity_poly.pdbx_strand_id
1 'polypeptide(L)'
;MARKASLWATGWAVLALGVAGCAGGSGDSSGENTTGPASGTPSAVSSCDTVSPNSPGEQDCQAAGIPGETVSPDRCGGDATPGPDGLIEGTFGSYCDGAVASTYNTAQIPDDAEAILTVSETEADTTVKLQAQGFQPDTGYTGRLHQKACGASASDAGEEEVDPQDAGSGGLVLDFTTDPSGNATVSSTVPWTVPDNGDGESLLIYEVTGNNGMGEAAGCVNLGR
;
A
#
# COMPACT_ATOMS: atom_id res chain seq x y z
N MET A 1 -36.61 -26.55 -19.12
CA MET A 1 -35.87 -27.05 -20.29
C MET A 1 -34.39 -27.01 -19.95
N ALA A 2 -33.80 -28.16 -19.64
CA ALA A 2 -32.42 -28.26 -19.10
C ALA A 2 -31.40 -28.27 -20.24
N ARG A 3 -30.33 -27.46 -20.12
CA ARG A 3 -29.24 -27.39 -21.10
C ARG A 3 -28.12 -28.38 -20.74
N LYS A 4 -27.70 -29.10 -21.77
CA LYS A 4 -26.75 -30.22 -21.77
C LYS A 4 -25.32 -29.78 -21.48
N ALA A 5 -24.61 -30.59 -20.69
CA ALA A 5 -23.16 -30.60 -20.56
C ALA A 5 -22.50 -31.14 -21.84
N SER A 6 -21.32 -30.61 -22.17
CA SER A 6 -20.37 -31.24 -23.09
C SER A 6 -18.95 -31.01 -22.57
N LEU A 7 -18.40 -32.06 -21.97
CA LEU A 7 -16.95 -32.27 -21.82
C LEU A 7 -16.35 -32.41 -23.22
N TRP A 8 -15.09 -32.00 -23.43
CA TRP A 8 -14.15 -32.64 -24.36
C TRP A 8 -12.71 -32.46 -23.83
N ALA A 9 -11.90 -33.48 -24.07
CA ALA A 9 -10.65 -33.77 -23.40
C ALA A 9 -9.41 -33.43 -24.25
N THR A 10 -8.29 -33.30 -23.55
CA THR A 10 -6.90 -33.67 -23.92
C THR A 10 -6.23 -33.05 -25.15
N GLY A 11 -5.10 -32.39 -24.89
CA GLY A 11 -4.01 -32.18 -25.84
C GLY A 11 -2.68 -32.01 -25.11
N TRP A 12 -1.83 -33.04 -25.11
CA TRP A 12 -0.43 -33.00 -24.71
C TRP A 12 0.42 -32.32 -25.79
N ALA A 13 1.39 -31.49 -25.38
CA ALA A 13 2.56 -31.20 -26.21
C ALA A 13 3.80 -31.04 -25.31
N VAL A 14 4.69 -32.03 -25.42
CA VAL A 14 6.08 -32.00 -24.94
C VAL A 14 6.92 -31.39 -26.05
N LEU A 15 7.78 -30.41 -25.75
CA LEU A 15 8.90 -30.06 -26.63
C LEU A 15 10.16 -29.74 -25.83
N ALA A 16 11.30 -30.11 -26.42
CA ALA A 16 12.54 -30.47 -25.78
C ALA A 16 13.59 -29.34 -25.63
N LEU A 17 14.55 -29.64 -24.76
CA LEU A 17 15.93 -29.16 -24.60
C LEU A 17 16.52 -28.18 -25.64
N GLY A 18 17.17 -27.14 -25.13
CA GLY A 18 18.30 -26.46 -25.75
C GLY A 18 19.42 -26.25 -24.71
N VAL A 19 20.56 -26.90 -24.92
CA VAL A 19 21.80 -26.71 -24.16
C VAL A 19 22.69 -25.78 -24.99
N ALA A 20 23.11 -24.66 -24.41
CA ALA A 20 24.16 -23.81 -24.98
C ALA A 20 25.29 -23.69 -23.96
N GLY A 21 26.42 -24.32 -24.28
CA GLY A 21 27.69 -24.10 -23.61
C GLY A 21 28.57 -23.12 -24.39
N CYS A 22 29.36 -22.33 -23.67
CA CYS A 22 30.61 -21.69 -24.10
C CYS A 22 31.47 -21.61 -22.82
N ALA A 23 32.47 -22.47 -22.68
CA ALA A 23 33.88 -22.24 -23.07
C ALA A 23 34.63 -21.38 -22.04
N GLY A 24 35.57 -22.02 -21.34
CA GLY A 24 36.33 -21.45 -20.25
C GLY A 24 37.54 -20.61 -20.67
N GLY A 25 38.03 -19.85 -19.71
CA GLY A 25 39.35 -19.23 -19.72
C GLY A 25 39.95 -19.37 -18.32
N SER A 26 40.91 -20.27 -18.18
CA SER A 26 41.76 -20.40 -17.00
C SER A 26 42.86 -19.35 -17.06
N GLY A 27 42.96 -18.54 -16.01
CA GLY A 27 44.09 -17.64 -15.77
C GLY A 27 44.38 -17.64 -14.28
N ASP A 28 45.30 -18.50 -13.86
CA ASP A 28 45.92 -18.47 -12.54
C ASP A 28 46.88 -17.28 -12.45
N SER A 29 46.77 -16.48 -11.40
CA SER A 29 47.87 -15.65 -10.90
C SER A 29 47.69 -15.47 -9.40
N SER A 30 48.60 -16.11 -8.68
CA SER A 30 48.71 -16.17 -7.23
C SER A 30 49.08 -14.81 -6.62
N GLY A 31 48.50 -14.52 -5.45
CA GLY A 31 48.84 -13.38 -4.63
C GLY A 31 48.05 -13.42 -3.33
N GLU A 32 48.53 -14.19 -2.37
CA GLU A 32 47.99 -14.33 -1.02
C GLU A 32 47.94 -12.98 -0.29
N ASN A 33 46.77 -12.60 0.25
CA ASN A 33 46.73 -12.08 1.60
C ASN A 33 45.41 -12.46 2.29
N THR A 34 45.55 -12.79 3.56
CA THR A 34 44.66 -13.52 4.44
C THR A 34 43.43 -12.72 4.86
N THR A 35 42.26 -13.37 4.93
CA THR A 35 41.28 -13.42 6.04
C THR A 35 39.95 -13.97 5.49
N GLY A 36 39.50 -15.16 5.92
CA GLY A 36 38.12 -15.63 5.68
C GLY A 36 37.23 -15.45 6.93
N PRO A 37 36.00 -15.97 6.96
CA PRO A 37 35.04 -16.19 5.86
C PRO A 37 33.75 -15.36 6.09
N ALA A 38 33.03 -15.03 5.03
CA ALA A 38 31.58 -14.81 5.13
C ALA A 38 30.94 -15.22 3.81
N SER A 39 30.50 -16.48 3.75
CA SER A 39 29.42 -16.88 2.87
C SER A 39 28.15 -16.21 3.38
N GLY A 40 27.97 -14.94 3.05
CA GLY A 40 26.69 -14.27 3.15
C GLY A 40 26.01 -14.38 1.80
N THR A 41 24.86 -15.05 1.75
CA THR A 41 23.84 -14.72 0.75
C THR A 41 23.76 -13.20 0.68
N PRO A 42 23.84 -12.53 -0.49
CA PRO A 42 23.60 -11.10 -0.52
C PRO A 42 22.18 -10.90 0.02
N SER A 43 22.09 -10.33 1.22
CA SER A 43 20.81 -9.96 1.82
C SER A 43 20.11 -9.04 0.83
N ALA A 44 18.82 -9.28 0.60
CA ALA A 44 17.98 -8.51 -0.33
C ALA A 44 18.12 -6.99 -0.13
N VAL A 45 18.50 -6.55 1.09
CA VAL A 45 18.84 -5.18 1.48
C VAL A 45 19.76 -4.45 0.49
N SER A 46 20.84 -5.08 -0.01
CA SER A 46 21.79 -4.39 -0.91
C SER A 46 21.24 -4.15 -2.32
N SER A 47 20.14 -4.82 -2.66
CA SER A 47 19.54 -4.76 -4.00
C SER A 47 18.65 -3.53 -4.10
N CYS A 48 17.90 -3.23 -3.03
CA CYS A 48 16.95 -2.12 -2.98
C CYS A 48 17.65 -0.75 -2.91
N ASP A 49 18.85 -0.67 -2.32
CA ASP A 49 19.68 0.56 -2.28
C ASP A 49 20.05 1.12 -3.67
N THR A 50 19.87 0.33 -4.74
CA THR A 50 20.26 0.70 -6.11
C THR A 50 19.08 0.72 -7.09
N VAL A 51 17.86 0.50 -6.59
CA VAL A 51 16.65 0.53 -7.42
C VAL A 51 16.29 1.98 -7.73
N SER A 52 16.04 2.26 -9.01
CA SER A 52 15.69 3.62 -9.47
C SER A 52 14.22 3.93 -9.18
N PRO A 53 13.88 5.17 -8.79
CA PRO A 53 12.50 5.55 -8.51
C PRO A 53 11.60 5.36 -9.74
N ASN A 54 10.38 4.86 -9.54
CA ASN A 54 9.40 4.44 -10.54
C ASN A 54 9.80 3.24 -11.40
N SER A 55 10.66 2.35 -10.89
CA SER A 55 11.04 1.13 -11.62
C SER A 55 10.27 -0.10 -11.14
N PRO A 56 10.09 -1.14 -11.98
CA PRO A 56 9.38 -2.36 -11.57
C PRO A 56 10.01 -3.07 -10.36
N GLY A 57 11.32 -2.87 -10.11
CA GLY A 57 12.01 -3.46 -8.95
C GLY A 57 11.70 -2.76 -7.62
N GLU A 58 11.06 -1.60 -7.65
CA GLU A 58 10.67 -0.83 -6.46
C GLU A 58 9.46 -1.47 -5.78
N GLN A 59 8.49 -1.92 -6.58
CA GLN A 59 7.30 -2.64 -6.13
C GLN A 59 7.68 -3.93 -5.37
N ASP A 60 8.71 -4.63 -5.84
CA ASP A 60 9.23 -5.84 -5.21
C ASP A 60 9.95 -5.54 -3.87
N CYS A 61 10.62 -4.39 -3.76
CA CYS A 61 11.29 -3.93 -2.54
C CYS A 61 10.29 -3.39 -1.49
N GLN A 62 9.25 -2.68 -1.92
CA GLN A 62 8.13 -2.19 -1.10
C GLN A 62 7.27 -3.36 -0.57
N ALA A 63 7.01 -4.36 -1.41
CA ALA A 63 6.31 -5.59 -1.03
C ALA A 63 7.11 -6.48 -0.07
N ALA A 64 8.44 -6.34 -0.03
CA ALA A 64 9.32 -7.07 0.89
C ALA A 64 9.39 -6.47 2.31
N GLY A 65 8.72 -5.33 2.57
CA GLY A 65 8.73 -4.67 3.87
C GLY A 65 10.10 -4.12 4.28
N ILE A 66 10.98 -3.87 3.30
CA ILE A 66 12.22 -3.15 3.53
C ILE A 66 11.88 -1.65 3.50
N PRO A 67 12.29 -0.85 4.50
CA PRO A 67 12.09 0.60 4.49
C PRO A 67 12.78 1.18 3.25
N GLY A 68 11.99 1.53 2.24
CA GLY A 68 12.46 2.32 1.11
C GLY A 68 12.76 3.74 1.60
N GLU A 69 13.80 4.34 1.05
CA GLU A 69 14.10 5.75 1.30
C GLU A 69 12.91 6.60 0.84
N THR A 70 12.45 7.48 1.73
CA THR A 70 11.28 8.33 1.60
C THR A 70 11.31 9.16 0.31
N VAL A 71 10.37 8.88 -0.60
CA VAL A 71 10.06 9.81 -1.70
C VAL A 71 9.19 10.93 -1.16
N SER A 72 9.79 12.06 -0.79
CA SER A 72 9.11 13.36 -0.95
C SER A 72 10.04 14.54 -0.78
N PRO A 73 10.16 15.42 -1.80
CA PRO A 73 10.49 16.80 -1.53
C PRO A 73 9.25 17.70 -1.44
N ASP A 74 8.17 17.42 -2.18
CA ASP A 74 7.02 18.34 -2.29
C ASP A 74 5.72 17.68 -1.85
N ARG A 75 5.52 17.65 -0.53
CA ARG A 75 4.30 17.15 0.14
C ARG A 75 3.06 18.00 -0.11
N CYS A 76 3.20 19.14 -0.78
CA CYS A 76 2.20 20.18 -0.91
C CYS A 76 2.15 20.69 -2.35
N GLY A 77 0.99 21.16 -2.79
CA GLY A 77 0.81 21.83 -4.08
C GLY A 77 0.70 20.92 -5.30
N GLY A 78 0.60 19.59 -5.11
CA GLY A 78 0.16 18.64 -6.13
C GLY A 78 -1.22 18.09 -5.81
N ASP A 79 -2.02 17.66 -6.78
CA ASP A 79 -3.23 16.91 -6.47
C ASP A 79 -2.85 15.44 -6.20
N ALA A 80 -3.43 14.82 -5.17
CA ALA A 80 -3.34 13.38 -5.03
C ALA A 80 -3.86 12.76 -6.33
N THR A 81 -3.04 12.00 -7.03
CA THR A 81 -3.40 11.38 -8.30
C THR A 81 -3.00 9.91 -8.20
N PRO A 82 -3.93 8.96 -8.34
CA PRO A 82 -3.59 7.56 -8.39
C PRO A 82 -2.60 7.30 -9.50
N GLY A 83 -1.53 6.60 -9.15
CA GLY A 83 -0.65 5.96 -10.12
C GLY A 83 -1.37 4.85 -10.88
N PRO A 84 -0.62 4.14 -11.75
CA PRO A 84 -1.09 2.92 -12.37
C PRO A 84 -1.67 1.96 -11.32
N ASP A 85 -2.72 1.23 -11.69
CA ASP A 85 -3.39 0.23 -10.84
C ASP A 85 -4.03 0.76 -9.55
N GLY A 86 -4.26 2.08 -9.44
CA GLY A 86 -4.92 2.69 -8.29
C GLY A 86 -4.01 2.85 -7.08
N LEU A 87 -2.68 2.86 -7.29
CA LEU A 87 -1.66 3.08 -6.27
C LEU A 87 -1.64 4.54 -5.82
N ILE A 88 -1.65 4.78 -4.52
CA ILE A 88 -1.54 6.11 -3.91
C ILE A 88 -0.47 6.05 -2.82
N GLU A 89 0.51 6.94 -2.89
CA GLU A 89 1.60 7.02 -1.92
C GLU A 89 1.59 8.39 -1.24
N GLY A 90 1.57 8.40 0.08
CA GLY A 90 1.51 9.64 0.85
C GLY A 90 2.43 9.62 2.07
N THR A 91 3.21 10.69 2.21
CA THR A 91 3.99 10.96 3.42
C THR A 91 3.21 11.90 4.35
N PHE A 92 3.07 11.49 5.61
CA PHE A 92 2.38 12.21 6.67
C PHE A 92 3.17 13.44 7.18
N GLY A 93 2.45 14.37 7.79
CA GLY A 93 2.89 15.74 8.02
C GLY A 93 1.72 16.71 8.16
N SER A 94 1.99 17.93 8.64
CA SER A 94 0.98 18.98 8.82
C SER A 94 0.24 19.31 7.52
N TYR A 95 -1.09 19.44 7.58
CA TYR A 95 -1.92 19.75 6.42
C TYR A 95 -1.38 20.92 5.59
N CYS A 96 -1.45 20.74 4.27
CA CYS A 96 -1.28 21.78 3.27
C CYS A 96 -2.14 21.43 2.06
N ASP A 97 -2.52 22.44 1.27
CA ASP A 97 -3.23 22.24 0.02
C ASP A 97 -2.44 21.27 -0.88
N GLY A 98 -3.12 20.24 -1.40
CA GLY A 98 -2.50 19.24 -2.24
C GLY A 98 -1.70 18.15 -1.52
N ALA A 99 -1.77 18.06 -0.19
CA ALA A 99 -1.14 16.94 0.50
C ALA A 99 -1.88 15.63 0.20
N VAL A 100 -1.12 14.58 -0.18
CA VAL A 100 -1.69 13.23 -0.32
C VAL A 100 -2.08 12.69 1.06
N ALA A 101 -1.22 12.83 2.06
CA ALA A 101 -1.49 12.42 3.43
C ALA A 101 -1.39 13.62 4.37
N SER A 102 -2.22 13.69 5.41
CA SER A 102 -2.18 14.75 6.43
C SER A 102 -2.27 14.16 7.83
N THR A 103 -1.42 14.67 8.72
CA THR A 103 -1.40 14.31 10.13
C THR A 103 -2.29 15.25 10.91
N TYR A 104 -3.16 14.67 11.74
CA TYR A 104 -3.97 15.42 12.71
C TYR A 104 -3.52 15.18 14.15
N ASN A 105 -2.86 14.04 14.43
CA ASN A 105 -2.25 13.74 15.71
C ASN A 105 -0.85 13.13 15.53
N THR A 106 0.19 13.95 15.72
CA THR A 106 1.60 13.55 15.53
C THR A 106 2.10 12.53 16.56
N ALA A 107 1.38 12.33 17.67
CA ALA A 107 1.72 11.27 18.63
C ALA A 107 1.29 9.88 18.13
N GLN A 108 0.30 9.83 17.24
CA GLN A 108 -0.25 8.61 16.68
C GLN A 108 0.30 8.32 15.28
N ILE A 109 0.35 9.32 14.42
CA ILE A 109 0.96 9.24 13.10
C ILE A 109 2.01 10.34 13.03
N PRO A 110 3.29 10.04 13.32
CA PRO A 110 4.37 11.00 13.23
C PRO A 110 4.47 11.65 11.84
N ASP A 111 5.05 12.84 11.80
CA ASP A 111 5.50 13.40 10.51
C ASP A 111 6.54 12.43 9.89
N ASP A 112 6.59 12.39 8.56
CA ASP A 112 7.40 11.47 7.75
C ASP A 112 6.98 9.98 7.82
N ALA A 113 5.93 9.63 8.57
CA ALA A 113 5.28 8.32 8.43
C ALA A 113 4.69 8.18 7.01
N GLU A 114 4.45 6.96 6.55
CA GLU A 114 4.00 6.71 5.18
C GLU A 114 2.74 5.84 5.14
N ALA A 115 1.91 6.11 4.14
CA ALA A 115 0.83 5.23 3.73
C ALA A 115 0.92 4.94 2.23
N ILE A 116 0.90 3.66 1.89
CA ILE A 116 0.76 3.18 0.52
C ILE A 116 -0.61 2.52 0.42
N LEU A 117 -1.48 3.05 -0.43
CA LEU A 117 -2.82 2.55 -0.66
C LEU A 117 -2.95 2.00 -2.06
N THR A 118 -3.78 0.98 -2.21
CA THR A 118 -4.27 0.56 -3.52
C THR A 118 -5.78 0.47 -3.45
N VAL A 119 -6.45 1.18 -4.36
CA VAL A 119 -7.90 1.08 -4.56
C VAL A 119 -8.15 0.29 -5.83
N SER A 120 -8.92 -0.78 -5.73
CA SER A 120 -9.29 -1.62 -6.86
C SER A 120 -10.79 -1.86 -6.86
N GLU A 121 -11.41 -1.63 -8.00
CA GLU A 121 -12.85 -1.79 -8.19
C GLU A 121 -13.14 -2.81 -9.28
N THR A 122 -14.22 -3.55 -9.09
CA THR A 122 -14.85 -4.37 -10.12
C THR A 122 -16.22 -3.76 -10.46
N GLU A 123 -17.01 -4.43 -11.31
CA GLU A 123 -18.39 -3.98 -11.58
C GLU A 123 -19.32 -4.04 -10.35
N ALA A 124 -18.90 -4.71 -9.27
CA ALA A 124 -19.74 -4.94 -8.09
C ALA A 124 -19.07 -4.60 -6.76
N ASP A 125 -17.74 -4.67 -6.68
CA ASP A 125 -17.02 -4.64 -5.40
C ASP A 125 -15.89 -3.59 -5.41
N THR A 126 -15.69 -2.94 -4.26
CA THR A 126 -14.52 -2.08 -3.98
C THR A 126 -13.61 -2.79 -3.00
N THR A 127 -12.30 -2.83 -3.30
CA THR A 127 -11.27 -3.30 -2.39
C THR A 127 -10.24 -2.21 -2.16
N VAL A 128 -9.97 -1.92 -0.90
CA VAL A 128 -8.89 -1.03 -0.49
C VAL A 128 -7.85 -1.84 0.27
N LYS A 129 -6.58 -1.64 -0.06
CA LYS A 129 -5.43 -2.14 0.69
C LYS A 129 -4.64 -0.94 1.21
N LEU A 130 -4.16 -1.03 2.44
CA LEU A 130 -3.29 -0.06 3.09
C LEU A 130 -2.04 -0.77 3.62
N GLN A 131 -0.88 -0.17 3.36
CA GLN A 131 0.37 -0.42 4.06
C GLN A 131 0.74 0.85 4.83
N ALA A 132 0.81 0.74 6.15
CA ALA A 132 1.21 1.83 7.05
C ALA A 132 2.65 1.59 7.51
N GLN A 133 3.45 2.66 7.54
CA GLN A 133 4.85 2.61 7.97
C GLN A 133 5.18 3.80 8.87
N GLY A 134 5.91 3.55 9.96
CA GLY A 134 6.33 4.60 10.90
C GLY A 134 5.20 5.16 11.77
N PHE A 135 4.07 4.46 11.88
CA PHE A 135 2.98 4.81 12.80
C PHE A 135 3.41 4.51 14.24
N GLN A 136 2.65 4.95 15.23
CA GLN A 136 2.96 4.65 16.62
C GLN A 136 2.92 3.11 16.85
N PRO A 137 3.99 2.48 17.38
CA PRO A 137 4.09 1.02 17.50
C PRO A 137 3.08 0.38 18.44
N ASP A 138 2.67 -0.86 18.14
CA ASP A 138 1.67 -1.63 18.91
C ASP A 138 0.30 -0.91 19.08
N THR A 139 0.06 0.13 18.26
CA THR A 139 -1.15 0.94 18.00
C THR A 139 -2.27 0.23 17.25
N GLY A 140 -3.49 0.17 17.79
CA GLY A 140 -4.71 -0.15 17.03
C GLY A 140 -5.23 1.08 16.28
N TYR A 141 -5.60 0.89 15.02
CA TYR A 141 -6.15 1.91 14.14
C TYR A 141 -7.35 1.39 13.34
N THR A 142 -8.21 2.31 12.95
CA THR A 142 -9.30 2.06 12.00
C THR A 142 -9.27 3.11 10.90
N GLY A 143 -9.15 2.68 9.65
CA GLY A 143 -9.37 3.51 8.46
C GLY A 143 -10.81 3.43 7.97
N ARG A 144 -11.43 4.56 7.67
CA ARG A 144 -12.79 4.66 7.10
C ARG A 144 -12.76 5.49 5.83
N LEU A 145 -13.52 5.08 4.83
CA LEU A 145 -13.71 5.87 3.62
C LEU A 145 -14.64 7.04 3.92
N HIS A 146 -14.32 8.23 3.40
CA HIS A 146 -15.06 9.47 3.62
C HIS A 146 -15.35 10.16 2.30
N GLN A 147 -16.47 10.89 2.26
CA GLN A 147 -17.00 11.49 1.05
C GLN A 147 -16.05 12.50 0.39
N LYS A 148 -15.36 13.33 1.18
CA LYS A 148 -14.57 14.46 0.67
C LYS A 148 -13.09 14.29 0.92
N ALA A 149 -12.29 15.04 0.16
CA ALA A 149 -10.85 15.16 0.35
C ALA A 149 -10.48 15.58 1.79
N CYS A 150 -9.27 15.21 2.19
CA CYS A 150 -8.66 15.68 3.42
C CYS A 150 -8.57 17.20 3.43
N GLY A 151 -8.90 17.81 4.58
CA GLY A 151 -8.73 19.25 4.80
C GLY A 151 -7.83 19.55 6.00
N ALA A 152 -7.85 20.81 6.42
CA ALA A 152 -7.08 21.26 7.59
C ALA A 152 -7.52 20.57 8.89
N SER A 153 -8.74 20.03 8.92
CA SER A 153 -9.31 19.28 10.03
C SER A 153 -9.95 17.99 9.55
N ALA A 154 -10.04 17.01 10.45
CA ALA A 154 -10.68 15.73 10.16
C ALA A 154 -12.14 15.86 9.69
N SER A 155 -12.87 16.88 10.14
CA SER A 155 -14.25 17.13 9.72
C SER A 155 -14.39 17.57 8.26
N ASP A 156 -13.32 18.06 7.64
CA ASP A 156 -13.36 18.52 6.24
C ASP A 156 -13.54 17.35 5.26
N ALA A 157 -13.13 16.13 5.66
CA ALA A 157 -13.35 14.90 4.92
C ALA A 157 -14.85 14.54 4.78
N GLY A 158 -15.74 15.22 5.50
CA GLY A 158 -17.18 14.99 5.41
C GLY A 158 -17.62 13.71 6.10
N GLU A 159 -18.80 13.21 5.71
CA GLU A 159 -19.39 12.01 6.30
C GLU A 159 -18.68 10.74 5.82
N GLU A 160 -18.79 9.66 6.59
CA GLU A 160 -18.31 8.34 6.21
C GLU A 160 -19.06 7.85 4.98
N GLU A 161 -18.32 7.25 4.04
CA GLU A 161 -18.87 6.63 2.85
C GLU A 161 -19.49 5.27 3.21
N VAL A 162 -20.75 5.09 2.82
CA VAL A 162 -21.51 3.86 3.01
C VAL A 162 -22.15 3.46 1.69
N ASP A 163 -22.56 2.19 1.58
CA ASP A 163 -23.27 1.71 0.39
C ASP A 163 -24.44 2.65 0.01
N PRO A 164 -24.38 3.27 -1.19
CA PRO A 164 -25.39 4.24 -1.63
C PRO A 164 -26.74 3.60 -1.95
N GLN A 165 -26.78 2.27 -2.10
CA GLN A 165 -27.99 1.50 -2.43
C GLN A 165 -28.58 0.78 -1.22
N ASP A 166 -27.75 0.42 -0.24
CA ASP A 166 -28.18 -0.24 1.00
C ASP A 166 -27.34 0.15 2.22
N ALA A 167 -27.78 1.14 2.98
CA ALA A 167 -27.12 1.57 4.22
C ALA A 167 -26.94 0.43 5.26
N GLY A 168 -27.66 -0.70 5.13
CA GLY A 168 -27.47 -1.89 5.96
C GLY A 168 -26.19 -2.69 5.66
N SER A 169 -25.61 -2.53 4.47
CA SER A 169 -24.34 -3.17 4.05
C SER A 169 -23.11 -2.61 4.77
N GLY A 170 -23.21 -1.38 5.30
CA GLY A 170 -22.13 -0.69 6.01
C GLY A 170 -21.09 -0.03 5.09
N GLY A 171 -20.12 0.62 5.72
CA GLY A 171 -19.00 1.30 5.06
C GLY A 171 -17.76 0.41 4.90
N LEU A 172 -16.78 0.90 4.13
CA LEU A 172 -15.47 0.27 4.04
C LEU A 172 -14.66 0.60 5.30
N VAL A 173 -14.25 -0.45 6.03
CA VAL A 173 -13.51 -0.32 7.29
C VAL A 173 -12.21 -1.14 7.20
N LEU A 174 -11.10 -0.51 7.55
CA LEU A 174 -9.76 -1.11 7.65
C LEU A 174 -9.30 -1.09 9.10
N ASP A 175 -9.51 -2.19 9.82
CA ASP A 175 -9.02 -2.34 11.19
C ASP A 175 -7.64 -2.99 11.20
N PHE A 176 -6.65 -2.35 11.82
CA PHE A 176 -5.29 -2.86 11.88
C PHE A 176 -4.61 -2.53 13.20
N THR A 177 -3.55 -3.28 13.50
CA THR A 177 -2.64 -2.99 14.61
C THR A 177 -1.24 -2.98 14.07
N THR A 178 -0.50 -1.91 14.33
CA THR A 178 0.90 -1.81 13.93
C THR A 178 1.76 -2.75 14.75
N ASP A 179 2.81 -3.28 14.13
CA ASP A 179 3.83 -4.07 14.81
C ASP A 179 4.75 -3.19 15.70
N PRO A 180 5.74 -3.79 16.40
CA PRO A 180 6.68 -3.03 17.23
C PRO A 180 7.58 -2.03 16.47
N SER A 181 7.58 -2.05 15.14
CA SER A 181 8.28 -1.10 14.29
C SER A 181 7.36 -0.01 13.73
N GLY A 182 6.06 -0.03 14.07
CA GLY A 182 5.08 0.92 13.56
C GLY A 182 4.52 0.56 12.18
N ASN A 183 4.65 -0.70 11.75
CA ASN A 183 4.23 -1.13 10.42
C ASN A 183 2.96 -1.97 10.44
N ALA A 184 2.12 -1.85 9.43
CA ALA A 184 0.96 -2.73 9.23
C ALA A 184 0.64 -2.92 7.74
N THR A 185 -0.05 -4.02 7.42
CA THR A 185 -0.68 -4.21 6.11
C THR A 185 -2.09 -4.77 6.33
N VAL A 186 -3.08 -4.14 5.73
CA VAL A 186 -4.50 -4.47 5.90
C VAL A 186 -5.24 -4.30 4.58
N SER A 187 -6.33 -5.05 4.39
CA SER A 187 -7.20 -4.92 3.24
C SER A 187 -8.66 -5.17 3.64
N SER A 188 -9.57 -4.49 2.96
CA SER A 188 -11.01 -4.61 3.14
C SER A 188 -11.70 -4.56 1.80
N THR A 189 -12.77 -5.35 1.65
CA THR A 189 -13.58 -5.44 0.44
C THR A 189 -15.04 -5.28 0.81
N VAL A 190 -15.75 -4.45 0.07
CA VAL A 190 -17.20 -4.21 0.21
C VAL A 190 -17.93 -4.55 -1.10
N PRO A 191 -19.16 -5.09 -1.03
CA PRO A 191 -19.90 -5.54 -2.21
C PRO A 191 -20.67 -4.39 -2.88
N TRP A 192 -20.02 -3.24 -3.00
CA TRP A 192 -20.51 -2.07 -3.71
C TRP A 192 -19.32 -1.27 -4.27
N THR A 193 -19.57 -0.52 -5.35
CA THR A 193 -18.60 0.38 -5.98
C THR A 193 -18.75 1.78 -5.41
N VAL A 194 -17.64 2.50 -5.22
CA VAL A 194 -17.77 3.89 -4.76
C VAL A 194 -18.28 4.76 -5.92
N PRO A 195 -19.24 5.67 -5.71
CA PRO A 195 -19.79 6.43 -6.83
C PRO A 195 -18.77 7.40 -7.48
N ASP A 196 -18.81 7.49 -8.81
CA ASP A 196 -18.02 8.46 -9.62
C ASP A 196 -18.58 9.89 -9.56
N ASN A 197 -19.16 10.32 -8.44
CA ASN A 197 -19.83 11.62 -8.27
C ASN A 197 -19.03 12.62 -7.43
N GLY A 198 -17.79 12.30 -7.07
CA GLY A 198 -16.96 13.08 -6.14
C GLY A 198 -17.17 12.72 -4.66
N ASP A 199 -17.82 11.60 -4.36
CA ASP A 199 -17.80 11.02 -3.02
C ASP A 199 -16.58 10.11 -2.85
N GLY A 200 -16.38 9.51 -1.67
CA GLY A 200 -15.29 8.61 -1.29
C GLY A 200 -13.85 9.14 -1.46
N GLU A 201 -13.62 10.45 -1.49
CA GLU A 201 -12.33 11.03 -1.88
C GLU A 201 -11.18 10.80 -0.88
N SER A 202 -11.44 10.35 0.35
CA SER A 202 -10.37 10.15 1.35
C SER A 202 -10.56 8.96 2.28
N LEU A 203 -9.45 8.44 2.81
CA LEU A 203 -9.41 7.50 3.92
C LEU A 203 -9.02 8.24 5.20
N LEU A 204 -9.95 8.35 6.14
CA LEU A 204 -9.72 8.96 7.45
C LEU A 204 -9.32 7.87 8.46
N ILE A 205 -8.19 8.07 9.15
CA ILE A 205 -7.60 7.10 10.07
C ILE A 205 -7.79 7.57 11.50
N TYR A 206 -8.31 6.70 12.34
CA TYR A 206 -8.56 6.92 13.77
C TYR A 206 -7.69 6.00 14.61
N GLU A 207 -7.24 6.49 15.76
CA GLU A 207 -6.74 5.60 16.83
C GLU A 207 -7.93 4.81 17.42
N VAL A 208 -7.73 3.52 17.68
CA VAL A 208 -8.70 2.71 18.43
C VAL A 208 -8.41 2.85 19.92
N THR A 209 -9.38 3.38 20.67
CA THR A 209 -9.31 3.56 22.11
C THR A 209 -10.30 2.64 22.84
N GLY A 210 -9.79 1.91 23.85
CA GLY A 210 -10.60 0.95 24.60
C GLY A 210 -11.10 -0.22 23.75
N ASN A 211 -12.20 -0.86 24.16
CA ASN A 211 -12.60 -2.13 23.56
C ASN A 211 -13.19 -2.01 22.13
N ASN A 212 -13.66 -0.83 21.70
CA ASN A 212 -14.22 -0.56 20.36
C ASN A 212 -14.44 0.96 20.12
N GLY A 213 -13.81 1.84 20.91
CA GLY A 213 -14.01 3.29 20.77
C GLY A 213 -13.11 3.84 19.68
N MET A 214 -13.64 4.67 18.79
CA MET A 214 -12.77 5.52 17.95
C MET A 214 -12.31 6.69 18.80
N GLY A 215 -11.00 6.87 18.88
CA GLY A 215 -10.38 8.09 19.38
C GLY A 215 -10.54 9.24 18.37
N GLU A 216 -9.78 10.30 18.59
CA GLU A 216 -9.68 11.38 17.61
C GLU A 216 -9.02 10.88 16.32
N ALA A 217 -9.34 11.51 15.19
CA ALA A 217 -8.69 11.21 13.93
C ALA A 217 -7.19 11.49 14.05
N ALA A 218 -6.38 10.52 13.65
CA ALA A 218 -4.93 10.59 13.70
C ALA A 218 -4.33 11.14 12.40
N GLY A 219 -4.95 10.85 11.26
CA GLY A 219 -4.53 11.34 9.96
C GLY A 219 -5.51 11.00 8.86
N CYS A 220 -5.25 11.49 7.65
CA CYS A 220 -6.12 11.34 6.49
C CYS A 220 -5.28 11.14 5.22
N VAL A 221 -5.76 10.33 4.29
CA VAL A 221 -5.12 10.11 2.98
C VAL A 221 -6.11 10.38 1.85
N ASN A 222 -5.78 11.30 0.94
CA ASN A 222 -6.53 11.58 -0.26
C ASN A 222 -6.37 10.46 -1.29
N LEU A 223 -7.46 10.05 -1.91
CA LEU A 223 -7.49 8.99 -2.93
C LEU A 223 -7.43 9.52 -4.36
N GLY A 224 -7.56 10.84 -4.58
CA GLY A 224 -7.23 11.48 -5.85
C GLY A 224 -8.15 11.14 -7.04
N ARG A 225 -9.44 11.08 -6.76
CA ARG A 225 -10.50 10.56 -7.63
C ARG A 225 -11.42 11.68 -8.10
#